data_AF-V5H6X9-F1
#
_entry.id   AF-V5H6X9-F1
#
_cell.length_a   1.000
_cell.length_b   1.000
_cell.length_c   1.000
_cell.angle_alpha   90.00
_cell.angle_beta   90.00
_cell.angle_gamma   90.00
#
_symmetry.space_group_name_H-M   'P 1'
#
loop_
_entity.id
_entity.type
_entity.pdbx_description
1 polymer ?
#
loop_
_entity_poly.entity_id
_entity_poly.type
_entity_poly.pdbx_seq_one_letter_code
_entity_poly.pdbx_strand_id
1 'polypeptide(L)'
;MMLFFFWFTSALCQLPEYFRYLEGVFGFDGVFADFSKLEYGVCVAAYPVILVQVFLASLTDVRQEPRRPYLTAAPVSSLMFGWMTPLILQGYKRSLDFVHLFKVRPDMRSRKKYDEWKARWDKELQEAGYMPGDGSCDASCPQPSLFRSVWKTFWKPVVIACLLAMLRTLFRTAPALLLHLIT
;
A
#
# COMPACT_ATOMS: atom_id res chain seq x y z
N MET A 1 16.67 -3.33 -15.31
CA MET A 1 18.00 -3.95 -15.12
C MET A 1 19.14 -3.02 -14.66
N MET A 2 19.60 -2.00 -15.42
CA MET A 2 20.78 -1.19 -15.01
C MET A 2 20.65 -0.48 -13.65
N LEU A 3 19.47 0.10 -13.36
CA LEU A 3 19.20 0.76 -12.07
C LEU A 3 19.23 -0.22 -10.89
N PHE A 4 18.75 -1.46 -11.09
CA PHE A 4 18.79 -2.47 -10.04
C PHE A 4 20.24 -2.82 -9.67
N PHE A 5 21.10 -3.06 -10.66
CA PHE A 5 22.51 -3.34 -10.41
C PHE A 5 23.24 -2.17 -9.75
N PHE A 6 22.94 -0.94 -10.16
CA PHE A 6 23.48 0.26 -9.54
C PHE A 6 23.14 0.35 -8.05
N TRP A 7 21.85 0.27 -7.70
CA TRP A 7 21.41 0.36 -6.30
C TRP A 7 21.85 -0.85 -5.47
N PHE A 8 21.86 -2.05 -6.05
CA PHE A 8 22.32 -3.27 -5.39
C PHE A 8 23.82 -3.22 -5.07
N THR A 9 24.64 -2.74 -6.02
CA THR A 9 26.08 -2.57 -5.79
C THR A 9 26.33 -1.47 -4.75
N SER A 10 25.57 -0.37 -4.80
CA SER A 10 25.64 0.69 -3.78
C SER A 10 25.27 0.16 -2.39
N ALA A 11 24.26 -0.71 -2.27
CA ALA A 11 23.89 -1.34 -1.02
C ALA A 11 25.00 -2.27 -0.50
N LEU A 12 25.62 -3.06 -1.38
CA LEU A 12 26.75 -3.93 -1.03
C LEU A 12 27.98 -3.14 -0.57
N CYS A 13 28.29 -2.02 -1.22
CA CYS A 13 29.42 -1.17 -0.85
C CYS A 13 29.21 -0.46 0.51
N GLN A 14 27.98 -0.06 0.83
CA GLN A 14 27.67 0.61 2.10
C GLN A 14 27.38 -0.35 3.27
N LEU A 15 27.12 -1.63 3.00
CA LEU A 15 26.92 -2.67 4.01
C LEU A 15 28.05 -2.71 5.06
N PRO A 16 29.35 -2.82 4.70
CA PRO A 16 30.43 -2.87 5.68
C PRO A 16 30.58 -1.59 6.49
N GLU A 17 30.34 -0.43 5.87
CA GLU A 17 30.37 0.87 6.54
C GLU A 17 29.24 0.98 7.57
N TYR A 18 28.02 0.60 7.20
CA TYR A 18 26.87 0.55 8.11
C TYR A 18 27.08 -0.39 9.30
N PHE A 19 27.63 -1.60 9.07
CA PHE A 19 27.94 -2.52 10.16
C PHE A 19 29.01 -1.98 11.11
N ARG A 20 30.04 -1.29 10.60
CA ARG A 20 31.06 -0.64 11.44
C ARG A 20 30.46 0.45 12.33
N TYR A 21 29.52 1.25 11.81
CA TYR A 21 28.82 2.25 12.62
C TYR A 21 27.88 1.62 13.66
N LEU A 22 27.22 0.50 13.35
CA LEU A 22 26.42 -0.24 14.33
C LEU A 22 27.28 -0.86 15.44
N GLU A 23 28.38 -1.50 15.08
CA GLU A 23 29.30 -2.13 16.03
C GLU A 23 30.01 -1.11 16.92
N GLY A 24 30.31 0.09 16.40
CA GLY A 24 30.86 1.20 17.22
C GLY A 24 29.87 1.78 18.24
N VAL A 25 28.56 1.61 18.05
CA VAL A 25 27.53 2.11 18.97
C VAL A 25 27.04 1.03 19.95
N PHE A 26 26.98 -0.22 19.49
CA PHE A 26 26.51 -1.36 20.29
C PHE A 26 27.64 -2.25 20.84
N GLY A 27 28.89 -1.97 20.48
CA GLY A 27 30.08 -2.65 20.99
C GLY A 27 30.29 -2.37 22.48
N PHE A 28 30.69 -3.41 23.22
CA PHE A 28 30.87 -3.38 24.67
C PHE A 28 32.06 -2.53 25.14
N ASP A 29 32.94 -2.10 24.23
CA ASP A 29 34.12 -1.31 24.55
C ASP A 29 33.83 0.17 24.27
N GLY A 30 33.62 0.94 25.34
CA GLY A 30 33.27 2.36 25.35
C GLY A 30 34.32 3.33 24.79
N VAL A 31 35.04 2.95 23.74
CA VAL A 31 35.85 3.87 22.93
C VAL A 31 34.93 4.46 21.88
N PHE A 32 34.17 5.48 22.27
CA PHE A 32 33.44 6.32 21.33
C PHE A 32 34.46 6.95 20.37
N ALA A 33 34.61 6.36 19.18
CA ALA A 33 35.22 7.07 18.08
C ALA A 33 34.43 8.37 17.87
N ASP A 34 35.17 9.45 17.64
CA ASP A 34 34.74 10.86 17.63
C ASP A 34 33.83 11.17 16.42
N PHE A 35 32.79 10.36 16.22
CA PHE A 35 31.86 10.48 15.12
C PHE A 35 30.93 11.64 15.39
N SER A 36 30.86 12.57 14.46
CA SER A 36 29.87 13.63 14.52
C SER A 36 28.47 12.98 14.52
N LYS A 37 27.63 13.32 15.51
CA LYS A 37 26.27 12.75 15.66
C LYS A 37 25.44 12.84 14.36
N LEU A 38 25.77 13.81 13.50
CA LEU A 38 25.17 14.00 12.18
C LEU A 38 25.58 12.93 11.17
N GLU A 39 26.85 12.58 11.07
CA GLU A 39 27.37 11.59 10.12
C GLU A 39 26.80 10.20 10.42
N TYR A 40 26.74 9.83 11.71
CA TYR A 40 26.03 8.63 12.15
C TYR A 40 24.55 8.65 11.76
N GLY A 41 23.86 9.77 12.02
CA GLY A 41 22.44 9.92 11.66
C GLY A 41 22.19 9.79 10.16
N VAL A 42 23.07 10.35 9.33
CA VAL A 42 23.01 10.26 7.87
C VAL A 42 23.27 8.83 7.40
N CYS A 43 24.32 8.15 7.87
CA CYS A 43 24.62 6.78 7.45
C CYS A 43 23.52 5.79 7.88
N VAL A 44 23.00 5.92 9.10
CA VAL A 44 21.92 5.05 9.60
C VAL A 44 20.60 5.30 8.86
N ALA A 45 20.32 6.54 8.44
CA ALA A 45 19.13 6.87 7.65
C ALA A 45 19.27 6.54 6.15
N ALA A 46 20.47 6.67 5.57
CA ALA A 46 20.71 6.48 4.14
C ALA A 46 20.62 5.00 3.73
N TYR A 47 21.15 4.09 4.54
CA TYR A 47 21.15 2.66 4.24
C TYR A 47 19.74 2.05 4.01
N PRO A 48 18.73 2.27 4.88
CA PRO A 48 17.37 1.77 4.63
C PRO A 48 16.71 2.44 3.42
N VAL A 49 17.05 3.69 3.10
CA VAL A 49 16.57 4.37 1.88
C VAL A 49 17.09 3.67 0.63
N ILE A 50 18.37 3.28 0.61
CA ILE A 50 18.97 2.55 -0.50
C ILE A 50 18.36 1.15 -0.62
N LEU A 51 18.10 0.45 0.49
CA LEU A 51 17.39 -0.83 0.47
C LEU A 51 15.97 -0.70 -0.11
N VAL A 52 15.24 0.35 0.26
CA VAL A 52 13.93 0.66 -0.33
C VAL A 52 14.06 0.91 -1.83
N GLN A 53 15.09 1.63 -2.28
CA GLN A 53 15.33 1.87 -3.71
C GLN A 53 15.67 0.59 -4.49
N VAL A 54 16.46 -0.33 -3.91
CA VAL A 54 16.72 -1.66 -4.49
C VAL A 54 15.42 -2.45 -4.65
N PHE A 55 14.56 -2.44 -3.62
CA PHE A 55 13.27 -3.10 -3.65
C PHE A 55 12.33 -2.47 -4.70
N LEU A 56 12.30 -1.15 -4.80
CA LEU A 56 11.52 -0.47 -5.83
C LEU A 56 12.04 -0.78 -7.24
N ALA A 57 13.37 -0.84 -7.42
CA ALA A 57 14.01 -1.12 -8.70
C ALA A 57 13.81 -2.57 -9.17
N SER A 58 13.62 -3.53 -8.26
CA SER A 58 13.25 -4.90 -8.63
C SER A 58 11.80 -5.02 -9.09
N LEU A 59 10.90 -4.21 -8.52
CA LEU A 59 9.49 -4.17 -8.92
C LEU A 59 9.23 -3.45 -10.25
N THR A 60 10.14 -2.59 -10.70
CA THR A 60 9.96 -1.84 -11.96
C THR A 60 10.31 -2.62 -13.23
N ASP A 61 10.99 -3.77 -13.13
CA ASP A 61 11.35 -4.62 -14.29
C ASP A 61 10.19 -5.52 -14.77
N VAL A 62 8.98 -5.38 -14.21
CA VAL A 62 7.81 -6.16 -14.62
C VAL A 62 7.32 -5.68 -15.99
N ARG A 63 7.18 -6.64 -16.92
CA ARG A 63 6.71 -6.39 -18.30
C ARG A 63 5.35 -5.68 -18.28
N GLN A 64 5.27 -4.52 -18.91
CA GLN A 64 4.05 -3.70 -18.92
C GLN A 64 2.94 -4.37 -19.74
N GLU A 65 1.75 -4.49 -19.16
CA GLU A 65 0.56 -4.98 -19.86
C GLU A 65 -0.33 -3.79 -20.27
N PRO A 66 -0.43 -3.45 -21.58
CA PRO A 66 -1.08 -2.22 -22.03
C PRO A 66 -2.58 -2.19 -21.75
N ARG A 67 -3.23 -3.36 -21.63
CA ARG A 67 -4.66 -3.46 -21.30
C ARG A 67 -4.98 -3.25 -19.82
N ARG A 68 -4.00 -3.38 -18.93
CA ARG A 68 -4.16 -3.31 -17.47
C ARG A 68 -2.93 -2.66 -16.82
N PRO A 69 -2.64 -1.39 -17.17
CA PRO A 69 -1.41 -0.75 -16.73
C PRO A 69 -1.37 -0.55 -15.21
N TYR A 70 -2.52 -0.55 -14.52
CA TYR A 70 -2.59 -0.51 -13.07
C TYR A 70 -2.04 -1.77 -12.36
N LEU A 71 -1.90 -2.92 -13.05
CA LEU A 71 -1.29 -4.13 -12.45
C LEU A 71 0.23 -4.13 -12.56
N THR A 72 0.75 -3.52 -13.62
CA THR A 72 2.17 -3.52 -13.96
C THR A 72 2.82 -2.15 -13.73
N ALA A 73 2.08 -1.20 -13.15
CA ALA A 73 2.60 0.11 -12.83
C ALA A 73 3.63 -0.01 -11.69
N ALA A 74 4.77 0.67 -11.85
CA ALA A 74 5.70 0.86 -10.76
C ALA A 74 4.96 1.47 -9.55
N PRO A 75 5.33 1.12 -8.31
CA PRO A 75 4.61 1.53 -7.10
C PRO A 75 4.38 3.04 -6.99
N VAL A 76 5.38 3.86 -7.36
CA VAL A 76 5.25 5.33 -7.39
C VAL A 76 4.24 5.77 -8.45
N SER A 77 4.31 5.20 -9.66
CA SER A 77 3.35 5.47 -10.73
C SER A 77 1.94 4.98 -10.39
N SER A 78 1.81 3.89 -9.62
CA SER A 78 0.53 3.39 -9.13
C SER A 78 -0.08 4.35 -8.11
N LEU A 79 0.75 4.88 -7.20
CA LEU A 79 0.32 5.82 -6.16
C LEU A 79 -0.08 7.19 -6.74
N MET A 80 0.71 7.72 -7.67
CA MET A 80 0.44 9.02 -8.30
C MET A 80 -0.47 8.94 -9.53
N PHE A 81 -1.04 7.76 -9.82
CA PHE A 81 -1.87 7.52 -11.01
C PHE A 81 -1.18 7.84 -12.35
N GLY A 82 0.16 7.78 -12.42
CA GLY A 82 0.92 8.05 -13.64
C GLY A 82 0.57 7.11 -14.82
N TRP A 83 0.03 5.92 -14.52
CA TRP A 83 -0.46 4.99 -15.54
C TRP A 83 -1.73 5.49 -16.27
N MET A 84 -2.44 6.51 -15.76
CA MET A 84 -3.59 7.13 -16.43
C MET A 84 -3.20 8.17 -17.49
N THR A 85 -1.98 8.71 -17.44
CA THR A 85 -1.48 9.71 -18.39
C THR A 85 -1.75 9.38 -19.87
N PRO A 86 -1.48 8.17 -20.39
CA PRO A 86 -1.77 7.86 -21.78
C PRO A 86 -3.26 7.94 -22.13
N LEU A 87 -4.15 7.59 -21.20
CA LEU A 87 -5.60 7.68 -21.40
C LEU A 87 -6.05 9.15 -21.45
N ILE A 88 -5.49 10.00 -20.58
CA ILE A 88 -5.76 11.45 -20.55
C ILE A 88 -5.31 12.10 -21.86
N LEU A 89 -4.09 11.80 -22.32
CA LEU A 89 -3.56 12.32 -23.57
C LEU A 89 -4.37 11.85 -24.79
N GLN A 90 -4.85 10.60 -24.78
CA GLN A 90 -5.69 10.08 -25.84
C GLN A 90 -7.06 10.77 -25.87
N GLY A 91 -7.68 10.97 -24.69
CA GLY A 91 -8.95 11.70 -24.56
C GLY A 91 -8.87 13.17 -24.98
N TYR A 92 -7.70 13.80 -24.81
CA TYR A 92 -7.46 15.15 -25.30
C TYR A 92 -7.39 15.21 -26.83
N LYS A 93 -6.81 14.20 -27.47
CA LYS A 93 -6.65 14.15 -28.94
C LYS A 93 -7.89 13.63 -29.68
N ARG A 94 -8.68 12.75 -29.08
CA ARG A 94 -9.83 12.09 -29.71
C ARG A 94 -10.90 11.73 -28.67
N SER A 95 -12.16 11.69 -29.10
CA SER A 95 -13.26 11.15 -28.29
C SER A 95 -12.96 9.71 -27.84
N LEU A 96 -13.01 9.46 -26.53
CA LEU A 96 -12.83 8.14 -25.95
C LEU A 96 -14.07 7.28 -26.17
N ASP A 97 -13.85 6.05 -26.62
CA ASP A 97 -14.86 5.00 -26.72
C ASP A 97 -14.63 3.95 -25.64
N PHE A 98 -15.65 3.16 -25.29
CA PHE A 98 -15.59 2.15 -24.22
C PHE A 98 -14.50 1.10 -24.46
N VAL A 99 -14.14 0.84 -25.71
CA VAL A 99 -13.08 -0.10 -26.10
C VAL A 99 -11.69 0.41 -25.72
N HIS A 100 -11.52 1.74 -25.60
CA HIS A 100 -10.26 2.38 -25.22
C HIS A 100 -10.06 2.50 -23.70
N LEU A 101 -11.12 2.28 -22.91
CA LEU A 101 -11.02 2.29 -21.45
C LEU A 101 -10.27 1.05 -20.96
N PHE A 102 -9.54 1.22 -19.86
CA PHE A 102 -8.88 0.11 -19.20
C PHE A 102 -9.90 -0.90 -18.69
N LYS A 103 -9.60 -2.20 -18.84
CA LYS A 103 -10.49 -3.24 -18.31
C LYS A 103 -10.55 -3.15 -16.80
N VAL A 104 -11.74 -3.37 -16.22
CA VAL A 104 -11.94 -3.39 -14.77
C VAL A 104 -11.04 -4.47 -14.12
N ARG A 105 -10.42 -4.09 -13.01
CA ARG A 105 -9.55 -4.97 -12.22
C ARG A 105 -10.35 -6.20 -11.77
N PRO A 106 -9.81 -7.43 -11.90
CA PRO A 106 -10.58 -8.65 -11.65
C PRO A 106 -11.08 -8.77 -10.20
N ASP A 107 -10.38 -8.17 -9.24
CA ASP A 107 -10.78 -8.08 -7.83
C ASP A 107 -11.91 -7.06 -7.57
N MET A 108 -12.06 -6.04 -8.42
CA MET A 108 -13.08 -4.98 -8.30
C MET A 108 -14.36 -5.30 -9.08
N ARG A 109 -14.43 -6.45 -9.75
CA ARG A 109 -15.65 -6.85 -10.47
C ARG A 109 -16.80 -7.05 -9.50
N SER A 110 -17.96 -6.49 -9.84
CA SER A 110 -19.20 -6.59 -9.07
C SER A 110 -19.54 -8.05 -8.74
N ARG A 111 -19.47 -8.95 -9.74
CA ARG A 111 -19.73 -10.38 -9.55
C ARG A 111 -18.83 -11.00 -8.47
N LYS A 112 -17.52 -10.76 -8.52
CA LYS A 112 -16.58 -11.31 -7.54
C LYS A 112 -16.86 -10.77 -6.13
N LYS A 113 -17.13 -9.46 -6.00
CA LYS A 113 -17.46 -8.86 -4.71
C LYS A 113 -18.81 -9.33 -4.15
N TYR A 114 -19.77 -9.54 -5.03
CA TYR A 114 -21.04 -10.16 -4.69
C TYR A 114 -20.86 -11.60 -4.22
N ASP A 115 -20.09 -12.42 -4.93
CA ASP A 115 -19.82 -13.80 -4.54
C ASP A 115 -19.08 -13.88 -3.19
N GLU A 116 -18.08 -13.01 -2.96
CA GLU A 116 -17.36 -12.88 -1.68
C GLU A 116 -18.30 -12.51 -0.51
N TRP A 117 -19.21 -11.57 -0.73
CA TRP A 117 -20.20 -11.15 0.26
C TRP A 117 -21.25 -12.24 0.50
N LYS A 118 -21.78 -12.84 -0.57
CA LYS A 118 -22.80 -13.88 -0.53
C LYS A 118 -22.32 -15.10 0.25
N ALA A 119 -21.09 -15.57 0.02
CA ALA A 119 -20.53 -16.69 0.78
C ALA A 119 -20.46 -16.42 2.29
N ARG A 120 -20.25 -15.16 2.69
CA ARG A 120 -20.23 -14.76 4.12
C ARG A 120 -21.62 -14.60 4.69
N TRP A 121 -22.55 -14.10 3.88
CA TRP A 121 -23.96 -13.98 4.24
C TRP A 121 -24.61 -15.35 4.42
N ASP A 122 -24.39 -16.27 3.48
CA ASP A 122 -24.89 -17.65 3.56
C ASP A 122 -24.36 -18.36 4.82
N LYS A 123 -23.10 -18.09 5.20
CA LYS A 123 -22.53 -18.59 6.45
C LYS A 123 -23.20 -17.99 7.69
N GLU A 124 -23.50 -16.69 7.70
CA GLU A 124 -24.21 -16.03 8.81
C GLU A 124 -25.65 -16.54 8.93
N LEU A 125 -26.32 -16.81 7.81
CA LEU A 125 -27.64 -17.42 7.77
C LEU A 125 -27.63 -18.85 8.33
N GLN A 126 -26.61 -19.65 7.99
CA GLN A 126 -26.44 -21.00 8.54
C GLN A 126 -26.19 -20.97 10.05
N GLU A 127 -25.35 -20.05 10.53
CA GLU A 127 -25.08 -19.85 11.97
C GLU A 127 -26.36 -19.40 12.73
N ALA A 128 -27.27 -18.70 12.06
CA ALA A 128 -28.55 -18.25 12.60
C ALA A 128 -29.69 -19.28 12.50
N GLY A 129 -29.42 -20.48 11.95
CA GLY A 129 -30.46 -21.50 11.77
C GLY A 129 -31.54 -21.09 10.76
N TYR A 130 -31.20 -20.33 9.72
CA TYR A 130 -32.17 -19.86 8.72
C TYR A 130 -32.78 -21.02 7.94
N MET A 131 -34.12 -21.10 7.97
CA MET A 131 -34.89 -22.08 7.19
C MET A 131 -35.50 -21.42 5.94
N PRO A 132 -35.11 -21.83 4.71
CA PRO A 132 -35.57 -21.19 3.47
C PRO A 132 -37.08 -21.32 3.20
N GLY A 133 -37.74 -22.33 3.80
CA GLY A 133 -39.16 -22.59 3.59
C GLY A 133 -40.06 -21.54 4.22
N ASP A 134 -39.77 -21.16 5.46
CA ASP A 134 -40.62 -20.27 6.26
C ASP A 134 -40.00 -18.87 6.44
N GLY A 135 -38.75 -18.67 6.02
CA GLY A 135 -38.01 -17.43 6.24
C GLY A 135 -37.70 -17.15 7.72
N SER A 136 -37.93 -18.14 8.59
CA SER A 136 -37.68 -18.07 10.03
C SER A 136 -36.21 -18.38 10.34
N CYS A 137 -35.75 -17.86 11.48
CA CYS A 137 -34.45 -18.16 12.08
C CYS A 137 -34.69 -18.82 13.43
N ASP A 138 -33.75 -19.63 13.89
CA ASP A 138 -33.84 -20.23 15.22
C ASP A 138 -33.82 -19.14 16.31
N ALA A 139 -34.81 -19.19 17.21
CA ALA A 139 -34.97 -18.20 18.28
C ALA A 139 -33.84 -18.24 19.33
N SER A 140 -33.07 -19.33 19.36
CA SER A 140 -31.89 -19.51 20.23
C SER A 140 -30.62 -18.88 19.66
N CYS A 141 -30.61 -18.55 18.36
CA CYS A 141 -29.45 -17.99 17.69
C CYS A 141 -29.56 -16.46 17.52
N PRO A 142 -28.42 -15.75 17.48
CA PRO A 142 -28.42 -14.32 17.21
C PRO A 142 -28.97 -14.03 15.81
N GLN A 143 -29.85 -13.04 15.70
CA GLN A 143 -30.47 -12.67 14.44
C GLN A 143 -29.41 -12.26 13.38
N PRO A 144 -29.56 -12.72 12.13
CA PRO A 144 -28.63 -12.38 11.07
C PRO A 144 -28.77 -10.89 10.73
N SER A 145 -27.64 -10.21 10.53
CA SER A 145 -27.64 -8.76 10.30
C SER A 145 -26.87 -8.42 9.02
N LEU A 146 -27.59 -7.86 8.04
CA LEU A 146 -27.02 -7.50 6.75
C LEU A 146 -25.83 -6.54 6.90
N PHE A 147 -25.95 -5.55 7.79
CA PHE A 147 -24.90 -4.58 8.04
C PHE A 147 -23.60 -5.23 8.53
N ARG A 148 -23.70 -6.23 9.41
CA ARG A 148 -22.52 -6.96 9.94
C ARG A 148 -21.81 -7.74 8.85
N SER A 149 -22.55 -8.44 7.98
CA SER A 149 -21.98 -9.17 6.85
C SER A 149 -21.30 -8.22 5.84
N VAL A 150 -21.94 -7.10 5.51
CA VAL A 150 -21.38 -6.06 4.64
C VAL A 150 -20.11 -5.48 5.25
N TRP A 151 -20.15 -5.09 6.52
CA TRP A 151 -18.98 -4.55 7.23
C TRP A 151 -17.82 -5.54 7.25
N LYS A 152 -18.09 -6.81 7.61
CA LYS A 152 -17.09 -7.89 7.61
C LYS A 152 -16.43 -8.07 6.24
N THR A 153 -17.16 -7.81 5.15
CA THR A 153 -16.67 -7.93 3.77
C THR A 153 -15.87 -6.72 3.31
N PHE A 154 -16.32 -5.51 3.63
CA PHE A 154 -15.78 -4.26 3.07
C PHE A 154 -15.04 -3.37 4.08
N TRP A 155 -14.75 -3.83 5.30
CA TRP A 155 -14.02 -3.02 6.29
C TRP A 155 -12.61 -2.62 5.84
N LYS A 156 -11.90 -3.48 5.09
CA LYS A 156 -10.51 -3.23 4.66
C LYS A 156 -10.36 -1.90 3.90
N PRO A 157 -11.08 -1.64 2.79
CA PRO A 157 -10.97 -0.37 2.09
C PRO A 157 -11.42 0.83 2.95
N VAL A 158 -12.39 0.66 3.86
CA VAL A 158 -12.84 1.72 4.76
C VAL A 158 -11.73 2.11 5.74
N VAL A 159 -11.06 1.14 6.35
CA VAL A 159 -9.92 1.41 7.26
C VAL A 159 -8.77 2.06 6.52
N ILE A 160 -8.44 1.60 5.30
CA ILE A 160 -7.40 2.23 4.48
C ILE A 160 -7.76 3.68 4.15
N ALA A 161 -9.01 3.95 3.77
CA ALA A 161 -9.46 5.32 3.49
C ALA A 161 -9.38 6.22 4.74
N CYS A 162 -9.76 5.69 5.91
CA CYS A 162 -9.66 6.39 7.18
C CYS A 162 -8.21 6.71 7.54
N LEU A 163 -7.30 5.74 7.40
CA LEU A 163 -5.87 5.94 7.63
C LEU A 163 -5.27 7.00 6.70
N LEU A 164 -5.61 6.96 5.40
CA LEU A 164 -5.17 7.97 4.45
C LEU A 164 -5.73 9.36 4.76
N ALA A 165 -6.98 9.43 5.24
CA ALA A 165 -7.58 10.69 5.67
C ALA A 165 -6.87 11.26 6.90
N MET A 166 -6.56 10.43 7.89
CA MET A 166 -5.78 10.82 9.08
C MET A 166 -4.37 11.26 8.72
N LEU A 167 -3.70 10.55 7.81
CA LEU A 167 -2.38 10.96 7.33
C LEU A 167 -2.43 12.34 6.65
N ARG A 168 -3.47 12.58 5.84
CA ARG A 168 -3.68 13.87 5.18
C ARG A 168 -3.90 15.00 6.19
N THR A 169 -4.66 14.77 7.26
CA THR A 169 -4.88 15.81 8.28
C THR A 169 -3.60 16.12 9.04
N LEU A 170 -2.78 15.11 9.36
CA LEU A 170 -1.45 15.29 9.97
C LEU A 170 -0.52 16.14 9.10
N PHE A 171 -0.40 15.83 7.80
CA PHE A 171 0.41 16.65 6.88
C PHE A 171 -0.10 18.10 6.78
N ARG A 172 -1.42 18.30 6.89
CA ARG A 172 -2.02 19.64 6.84
C ARG A 172 -1.75 20.45 8.11
N THR A 173 -1.63 19.81 9.28
CA THR A 173 -1.36 20.48 10.56
C THR A 173 0.13 20.60 10.90
N ALA A 174 1.00 19.83 10.23
CA ALA A 174 2.45 19.89 10.39
C ALA A 174 3.07 21.31 10.29
N PRO A 175 2.64 22.21 9.40
CA PRO A 175 3.19 23.58 9.34
C PRO A 175 2.92 24.37 10.62
N ALA A 176 1.78 24.17 11.27
CA ALA A 176 1.43 24.85 12.52
C ALA A 176 2.26 24.33 13.70
N LEU A 177 2.58 23.03 13.71
CA LEU A 177 3.48 22.43 14.69
C LEU A 177 4.93 22.89 14.50
N LEU A 178 5.39 23.03 13.26
CA LEU A 178 6.71 23.58 12.94
C LEU A 178 6.84 25.04 13.37
N LEU A 179 5.80 25.85 13.17
CA LEU A 179 5.80 27.25 13.61
C LEU A 179 5.94 27.38 15.13
N HIS A 180 5.25 26.54 15.89
CA HIS A 180 5.34 26.51 17.36
C HIS A 180 6.65 25.93 17.90
N LEU A 181 7.42 25.20 17.10
CA LEU A 181 8.72 24.67 17.50
C LEU A 181 9.87 25.68 17.25
N ILE A 182 9.62 26.69 16.40
CA ILE A 182 10.62 27.71 16.01
C ILE A 182 10.52 28.97 16.88
N THR A 183 9.34 29.27 17.46
CA THR A 183 9.14 30.31 18.50
C THR A 183 9.32 29.75 19.89
#